data_AF-A0A182GUA9-F1
#
_entry.id   AF-A0A182GUA9-F1
#
_cell.length_a   1.000
_cell.length_b   1.000
_cell.length_c   1.000
_cell.angle_alpha   90.00
_cell.angle_beta   90.00
_cell.angle_gamma   90.00
#
_symmetry.space_group_name_H-M   'P 1'
#
loop_
_entity.id
_entity.type
_entity.pdbx_description
1 polymer ?
#
loop_
_entity_poly.entity_id
_entity_poly.type
_entity_poly.pdbx_seq_one_letter_code
_entity_poly.pdbx_strand_id
1 'polypeptide(L)' 'MRRANQAVLRESHPLPLVDELLGSVSGAVRFSKIDIKDAYHQLEISERSRPITTFITKQGLFR' A
#
# COMPACT_ATOMS: atom_id res chain seq x y z
N MET A 1 -9.65 -3.70 -8.59
CA MET A 1 -8.26 -3.80 -9.08
C MET A 1 -7.75 -5.23 -9.37
N ARG A 2 -8.58 -6.28 -9.44
CA ARG A 2 -8.05 -7.65 -9.64
C ARG A 2 -7.26 -7.84 -10.95
N ARG A 3 -7.78 -7.36 -12.08
CA ARG A 3 -7.12 -7.44 -13.40
C ARG A 3 -5.86 -6.57 -13.48
N ALA A 4 -5.93 -5.33 -12.98
CA ALA A 4 -4.78 -4.44 -12.92
C ALA A 4 -3.61 -5.06 -12.10
N ASN A 5 -3.91 -5.63 -10.93
CA ASN A 5 -2.92 -6.28 -10.05
C ASN A 5 -2.31 -7.58 -10.64
N GLN A 6 -2.85 -8.11 -11.73
CA GLN A 6 -2.26 -9.23 -12.48
C GLN A 6 -1.36 -8.75 -13.63
N ALA A 7 -1.64 -7.57 -14.19
CA ALA A 7 -0.87 -6.99 -15.28
C ALA A 7 0.39 -6.24 -14.78
N VAL A 8 0.39 -5.80 -13.53
CA VAL A 8 1.54 -5.13 -12.90
C VAL A 8 2.58 -6.16 -12.46
N LEU A 9 3.85 -5.92 -12.82
CA LEU A 9 4.98 -6.68 -12.30
C LEU A 9 5.04 -6.52 -10.78
N ARG A 10 5.01 -7.65 -10.05
CA ARG A 10 5.09 -7.64 -8.59
C ARG A 10 6.53 -7.50 -8.15
N GLU A 11 6.83 -6.38 -7.51
CA GLU A 11 8.05 -6.26 -6.72
C GLU A 11 7.88 -7.01 -5.41
N SER A 12 8.92 -7.75 -5.01
CA SER A 12 8.97 -8.43 -3.73
C SER A 12 9.82 -7.61 -2.77
N HIS A 13 9.17 -7.06 -1.76
CA HIS A 13 9.82 -6.38 -0.64
C HIS A 13 9.69 -7.30 0.56
N PRO A 14 10.78 -7.97 1.01
CA PRO A 14 10.71 -8.90 2.12
C PRO A 14 10.32 -8.14 3.38
N LEU A 15 9.20 -8.55 3.99
CA LEU A 15 8.78 -8.04 5.28
C LEU A 15 9.44 -8.88 6.38
N PRO A 16 9.84 -8.25 7.51
CA PRO A 16 10.37 -8.98 8.65
C PRO A 16 9.33 -9.97 9.20
N LEU A 17 9.82 -11.04 9.81
CA LEU A 17 8.94 -12.01 10.45
C LEU A 17 8.26 -11.37 11.68
N VAL A 18 7.06 -11.85 12.02
CA VAL A 18 6.34 -11.38 13.21
C VAL A 18 7.18 -11.54 14.48
N ASP A 19 7.92 -12.64 14.62
CA ASP A 19 8.77 -12.89 15.80
C ASP A 19 9.94 -11.89 15.89
N GLU A 20 10.53 -11.49 14.76
CA GLU A 20 11.58 -10.47 14.71
C GLU A 20 11.03 -9.10 15.13
N LEU A 21 9.83 -8.76 14.65
CA LEU A 21 9.13 -7.52 15.02
C LEU A 21 8.80 -7.50 16.52
N LEU A 22 8.24 -8.60 17.06
CA LEU A 22 7.91 -8.71 18.48
C LEU A 22 9.16 -8.70 19.38
N GLY A 23 10.23 -9.34 18.93
CA GLY A 23 11.53 -9.30 19.60
C GLY A 23 12.09 -7.88 19.69
N SER A 24 11.94 -7.08 18.62
CA SER A 24 12.44 -5.70 18.58
C SER A 24 11.79 -4.75 19.60
N VAL A 25 10.58 -5.06 20.05
CA VAL A 25 9.83 -4.26 21.03
C VAL A 25 9.80 -4.88 22.43
N SER A 26 10.54 -5.96 22.64
CA SER A 26 10.65 -6.62 23.94
C SER A 26 11.22 -5.66 24.99
N GLY A 27 10.54 -5.56 26.15
CA GLY A 27 10.93 -4.65 27.23
C GLY A 27 10.43 -3.21 27.09
N ALA A 28 9.70 -2.88 26.01
CA ALA A 28 9.03 -1.58 25.91
C ALA A 28 7.89 -1.49 26.93
N VAL A 29 7.83 -0.37 27.67
CA VAL A 29 6.81 -0.12 28.71
C VAL A 29 5.56 0.56 28.13
N ARG A 30 5.70 1.22 26.97
CA ARG A 30 4.63 1.98 26.33
C ARG A 30 4.66 1.74 24.83
N PHE A 31 3.46 1.61 24.26
CA PHE A 31 3.26 1.42 22.83
C PHE A 31 2.38 2.54 22.27
N SER A 32 2.61 2.89 21.02
CA SER A 32 1.74 3.80 20.27
C SER A 32 1.52 3.21 18.89
N LYS A 33 0.29 3.30 18.41
CA LYS A 33 -0.11 2.80 17.11
C LYS A 33 -0.49 3.99 16.24
N ILE A 34 0.19 4.11 15.11
CA ILE A 34 -0.14 5.10 14.09
C ILE A 34 -1.02 4.43 13.05
N ASP A 35 -2.13 5.06 12.69
CA ASP A 35 -2.94 4.62 11.56
C ASP A 35 -2.40 5.23 10.26
N ILE A 36 -2.20 4.36 9.26
CA ILE A 36 -1.64 4.72 7.95
C ILE A 36 -2.62 4.40 6.81
N LYS A 37 -3.92 4.26 7.11
CA LYS A 37 -4.98 3.92 6.15
C LYS A 37 -4.91 4.75 4.85
N ASP A 38 -4.67 6.06 4.97
CA ASP A 38 -4.65 6.99 3.84
C ASP A 38 -3.23 7.33 3.34
N ALA A 39 -2.20 6.62 3.82
CA ALA A 39 -0.80 6.92 3.46
C ALA A 39 -0.53 6.80 1.96
N TYR A 40 -1.23 5.91 1.25
CA TYR A 40 -1.10 5.77 -0.20
C TYR A 40 -1.47 7.03 -0.98
N HIS A 41 -2.36 7.89 -0.44
CA HIS A 41 -2.78 9.12 -1.12
C HIS A 41 -1.73 10.24 -1.04
N GLN A 42 -0.70 10.07 -0.21
CA GLN A 42 0.40 11.04 -0.09
C GLN A 42 1.46 10.85 -1.19
N LEU A 43 1.45 9.71 -1.88
CA LEU A 43 2.40 9.39 -2.93
C LEU A 43 1.79 9.66 -4.29
N GLU A 44 2.51 10.42 -5.12
CA GLU A 44 2.10 10.66 -6.49
C GLU A 44 2.42 9.45 -7.37
N ILE A 45 1.44 9.00 -8.14
CA ILE A 45 1.62 7.93 -9.12
C ILE A 45 2.34 8.49 -10.34
N SER A 46 3.39 7.78 -10.77
CA SER A 46 4.10 8.04 -12.03
C SER A 46 3.12 8.23 -13.19
N GLU A 47 3.33 9.27 -14.01
CA GLU A 47 2.42 9.65 -15.09
C GLU A 47 2.11 8.50 -16.05
N ARG A 48 3.11 7.65 -16.33
CA ARG A 48 2.98 6.47 -17.20
C ARG A 48 2.05 5.40 -16.62
N SER A 49 1.95 5.34 -15.30
CA SER A 49 1.17 4.32 -14.58
C SER A 49 -0.27 4.78 -14.30
N ARG A 50 -0.59 6.09 -14.29
CA ARG A 50 -1.95 6.60 -14.01
C ARG A 50 -3.08 5.97 -14.85
N PRO A 51 -2.89 5.61 -16.14
CA PRO A 51 -3.95 4.96 -16.91
C PRO A 51 -4.38 3.60 -16.33
N ILE A 52 -3.50 2.87 -15.63
CA ILE A 52 -3.83 1.54 -15.10
C ILE A 52 -4.77 1.59 -13.88
N THR A 53 -4.82 2.74 -13.20
CA THR A 53 -5.66 2.98 -12.02
C THR A 53 -7.01 3.61 -12.37
N THR A 54 -7.27 3.86 -13.66
CA THR A 54 -8.51 4.47 -14.12
C THR A 54 -9.71 3.55 -13.87
N PHE A 55 -10.80 4.09 -13.33
CA PHE A 55 -12.04 3.36 -13.07
C PHE A 55 -13.27 4.13 -13.58
N ILE A 56 -14.31 3.39 -13.91
CA ILE A 56 -15.58 3.93 -14.43
C ILE A 56 -16.64 3.79 -13.35
N THR A 57 -17.37 4.88 -13.11
CA THR A 57 -18.60 4.88 -12.33
C THR A 57 -19.77 5.30 -13.23
N LYS A 58 -21.00 5.26 -12.70
CA LYS A 58 -22.16 5.81 -13.41
C LYS A 58 -22.05 7.33 -13.66
N GLN A 59 -21.18 8.00 -12.92
CA GLN A 59 -20.97 9.46 -12.99
C GLN A 59 -19.84 9.84 -13.94
N GLY A 60 -19.05 8.88 -14.45
CA GLY A 60 -17.99 9.16 -15.42
C GLY A 60 -16.74 8.30 -15.23
N LEU A 61 -15.68 8.74 -15.91
CA LEU A 61 -14.35 8.15 -15.87
C LEU A 61 -13.47 8.94 -14.88
N PHE A 62 -12.82 8.22 -13.96
CA PHE A 62 -11.93 8.80 -12.96
C PHE A 62 -10.54 8.21 -13.11
N ARG A 63 -9.52 9.07 -12.97
CA ARG A 63 -8.10 8.71 -13.07
C ARG A 63 -7.37 9.16 -11.82
#